data_AF-A0A8S9BR66-F1
#
_entry.id   AF-A0A8S9BR66-F1
#
_cell.length_a   1.000
_cell.length_b   1.000
_cell.length_c   1.000
_cell.angle_alpha   90.00
_cell.angle_beta   90.00
_cell.angle_gamma   90.00
#
_symmetry.space_group_name_H-M   'P 1'
#
loop_
_entity.id
_entity.type
_entity.pdbx_description
1 polymer ?
#
loop_
_entity_poly.entity_id
_entity_poly.type
_entity_poly.pdbx_seq_one_letter_code
_entity_poly.pdbx_strand_id
1 'polypeptide(L)'
;MANLKMLFQFFALFSASANAHFVLNYPDSLGFNQNTEDSSPCGGATLSFSNTTAFHVSGDAIALTTLHPQSDFLYRATTDQTAAGNWTVLSLIAEYGLGAFCEPGLSVPVSWVGQTGLLQIVQNAEDGIHYQVGCLLVQEW
;
A
#
# COMPACT_ATOMS: atom_id res chain seq x y z
N MET A 1 62.52 -8.09 1.65
CA MET A 1 61.65 -7.78 2.80
C MET A 1 60.52 -6.89 2.28
N ALA A 2 59.38 -7.48 1.92
CA ALA A 2 58.24 -6.75 1.36
C ALA A 2 57.42 -6.14 2.50
N ASN A 3 57.08 -4.87 2.35
CA ASN A 3 56.47 -4.03 3.39
C ASN A 3 54.97 -4.31 3.48
N LEU A 4 54.54 -5.03 4.52
CA LEU A 4 53.20 -5.58 4.77
C LEU A 4 52.11 -4.51 5.06
N LYS A 5 52.34 -3.23 4.78
CA LYS A 5 51.54 -2.13 5.34
C LYS A 5 50.42 -1.59 4.46
N MET A 6 50.04 -2.26 3.38
CA MET A 6 49.01 -1.73 2.47
C MET A 6 47.96 -2.76 2.04
N LEU A 7 47.49 -3.57 3.00
CA LEU A 7 46.15 -4.15 2.93
C LEU A 7 45.22 -3.33 3.85
N PHE A 8 45.04 -2.05 3.56
CA PHE A 8 43.83 -1.37 4.05
C PHE A 8 42.72 -1.69 3.06
N GLN A 9 42.08 -2.83 3.31
CA GLN A 9 40.86 -3.26 2.65
C GLN A 9 39.83 -2.14 2.76
N PHE A 10 39.65 -1.38 1.68
CA PHE A 10 38.45 -0.61 1.44
C PHE A 10 37.33 -1.62 1.19
N PHE A 11 36.76 -2.16 2.27
CA PHE A 11 35.50 -2.88 2.21
C PHE A 11 34.42 -1.80 2.04
N ALA A 12 34.24 -1.34 0.80
CA ALA A 12 33.10 -0.53 0.43
C ALA A 12 31.86 -1.41 0.64
N LEU A 13 31.21 -1.26 1.79
CA LEU A 13 29.88 -1.79 2.04
C LEU A 13 28.95 -1.08 1.06
N PHE A 14 28.78 -1.67 -0.11
CA PHE A 14 27.60 -1.46 -0.93
C PHE A 14 26.42 -2.02 -0.13
N SER A 15 25.83 -1.19 0.74
CA SER A 15 24.50 -1.45 1.28
C SER A 15 23.55 -1.39 0.09
N ALA A 16 23.28 -2.52 -0.55
CA ALA A 16 22.13 -2.63 -1.42
C ALA A 16 20.93 -2.24 -0.56
N SER A 17 20.25 -1.14 -0.90
CA SER A 17 18.96 -0.81 -0.34
C SER A 17 18.01 -1.94 -0.72
N ALA A 18 17.81 -2.89 0.19
CA ALA A 18 16.68 -3.78 0.08
C ALA A 18 15.46 -2.89 0.27
N ASN A 19 14.78 -2.53 -0.82
CA ASN A 19 13.49 -1.88 -0.72
C ASN A 19 12.58 -2.87 -0.01
N ALA A 20 12.09 -2.47 1.16
CA ALA A 20 10.99 -3.20 1.77
C ALA A 20 9.72 -2.77 1.01
N HIS A 21 8.75 -3.67 0.95
CA HIS A 21 7.52 -3.48 0.20
C HIS A 21 6.38 -3.78 1.16
N PHE A 22 5.17 -3.34 0.83
CA PHE A 22 3.98 -3.87 1.49
C PHE A 22 3.18 -4.74 0.53
N VAL A 23 2.20 -5.46 1.06
CA VAL A 23 1.27 -6.28 0.29
C VAL A 23 -0.11 -6.05 0.86
N LEU A 24 -1.04 -5.58 0.04
CA LEU A 24 -2.45 -5.53 0.40
C LEU A 24 -3.01 -6.97 0.36
N ASN A 25 -3.40 -7.49 1.53
CA ASN A 25 -3.92 -8.84 1.68
C ASN A 25 -5.46 -8.90 1.65
N TYR A 26 -6.12 -7.84 2.13
CA TYR A 26 -7.57 -7.67 2.06
C TYR A 26 -7.90 -6.17 2.07
N PRO A 27 -8.82 -5.67 1.23
CA PRO A 27 -9.50 -6.36 0.12
C PRO A 27 -8.52 -6.86 -0.96
N ASP A 28 -9.01 -7.64 -1.92
CA ASP A 28 -8.16 -8.15 -3.01
C ASP A 28 -7.47 -6.99 -3.76
N SER A 29 -6.15 -7.08 -3.87
CA SER A 29 -5.33 -6.14 -4.65
C SER A 29 -5.59 -6.32 -6.15
N LEU A 30 -5.59 -5.21 -6.90
CA LEU A 30 -5.63 -5.23 -8.37
C LEU A 30 -4.29 -5.65 -9.00
N GLY A 31 -3.27 -5.85 -8.17
CA GLY A 31 -1.97 -6.36 -8.59
C GLY A 31 -0.86 -5.79 -7.71
N PHE A 32 0.18 -6.59 -7.53
CA PHE A 32 1.40 -6.18 -6.84
C PHE A 32 2.59 -6.44 -7.75
N ASN A 33 3.42 -5.41 -7.93
CA ASN A 33 4.73 -5.52 -8.55
C ASN A 33 5.69 -4.64 -7.77
N GLN A 34 6.60 -5.28 -7.05
CA GLN A 34 7.62 -4.63 -6.24
C GLN A 34 8.42 -3.55 -7.00
N ASN A 35 8.65 -3.73 -8.30
CA ASN A 35 9.47 -2.77 -9.08
C ASN A 35 8.72 -1.51 -9.48
N THR A 36 7.40 -1.47 -9.27
CA THR A 36 6.54 -0.34 -9.62
C THR A 36 5.67 0.09 -8.46
N GLU A 37 5.89 -0.44 -7.26
CA GLU A 37 5.07 -0.10 -6.10
C GLU A 37 5.14 1.40 -5.76
N ASP A 38 6.25 2.05 -6.09
CA ASP A 38 6.47 3.50 -6.00
C ASP A 38 5.76 4.33 -7.09
N SER A 39 5.13 3.67 -8.06
CA SER A 39 4.51 4.32 -9.21
C SER A 39 3.06 4.69 -8.92
N SER A 40 2.86 5.97 -8.61
CA SER A 40 1.53 6.56 -8.39
C SER A 40 0.61 6.43 -9.63
N PRO A 41 -0.71 6.27 -9.45
CA PRO A 41 -1.40 6.10 -8.16
C PRO A 41 -1.54 4.63 -7.74
N CYS A 42 -1.28 3.66 -8.63
CA CYS A 42 -1.73 2.28 -8.41
C CYS A 42 -0.60 1.27 -8.19
N GLY A 43 0.65 1.71 -7.97
CA GLY A 43 1.79 0.80 -7.84
C GLY A 43 2.08 0.03 -9.12
N GLY A 44 1.75 0.61 -10.27
CA GLY A 44 1.80 -0.06 -11.58
C GLY A 44 0.68 -1.07 -11.84
N ALA A 45 -0.28 -1.26 -10.94
CA ALA A 45 -1.44 -2.11 -11.19
C ALA A 45 -2.31 -1.56 -12.34
N THR A 46 -2.79 -2.46 -13.19
CA THR A 46 -3.78 -2.12 -14.23
C THR A 46 -5.17 -2.17 -13.62
N LEU A 47 -5.93 -1.08 -13.77
CA LEU A 47 -7.28 -1.01 -13.24
C LEU A 47 -8.19 -2.02 -13.94
N SER A 48 -8.86 -2.84 -13.13
CA SER A 48 -9.93 -3.75 -13.56
C SER A 48 -11.02 -3.76 -12.51
N PHE A 49 -12.27 -3.79 -12.96
CA PHE A 49 -13.46 -3.80 -12.11
C PHE A 49 -14.24 -5.11 -12.22
N SER A 50 -13.63 -6.14 -12.82
CA SER A 50 -14.24 -7.45 -12.99
C SER A 50 -14.33 -8.25 -11.69
N ASN A 51 -13.39 -8.02 -10.77
CA ASN A 51 -13.34 -8.64 -9.46
C ASN A 51 -13.41 -7.52 -8.42
N THR A 52 -14.43 -7.57 -7.57
CA THR A 52 -14.68 -6.55 -6.54
C THR A 52 -14.79 -7.24 -5.20
N THR A 53 -14.21 -6.64 -4.17
CA THR A 53 -14.41 -7.07 -2.78
C THR A 53 -15.64 -6.35 -2.25
N ALA A 54 -16.58 -7.12 -1.71
CA ALA A 54 -17.74 -6.55 -1.06
C ALA A 54 -17.30 -5.78 0.19
N PHE A 55 -17.69 -4.51 0.33
CA PHE A 55 -17.21 -3.63 1.39
C PHE A 55 -18.39 -2.95 2.07
N HIS A 56 -18.54 -3.16 3.37
CA HIS A 56 -19.67 -2.60 4.10
C HIS A 56 -19.48 -1.09 4.33
N VAL A 57 -20.53 -0.33 4.01
CA VAL A 57 -20.53 1.14 4.02
C VAL A 57 -20.16 1.73 5.38
N SER A 58 -20.62 1.10 6.47
CA SER A 58 -20.35 1.57 7.84
C SER A 58 -19.02 1.10 8.40
N GLY A 59 -18.24 0.33 7.65
CA GLY A 59 -16.94 -0.15 8.11
C GLY A 59 -16.65 -1.58 7.68
N ASP A 60 -15.47 -1.78 7.11
CA ASP A 60 -14.83 -3.09 6.96
C ASP A 60 -13.33 -2.97 7.28
N ALA A 61 -12.63 -4.10 7.34
CA ALA A 61 -11.20 -4.15 7.62
C ALA A 61 -10.35 -3.98 6.35
N ILE A 62 -9.13 -3.46 6.52
CA ILE A 62 -8.06 -3.56 5.53
C ILE A 62 -6.90 -4.29 6.18
N ALA A 63 -6.44 -5.38 5.56
CA ALA A 63 -5.31 -6.15 6.03
C ALA A 63 -4.14 -6.03 5.05
N LEU A 64 -2.94 -5.82 5.58
CA LEU A 64 -1.72 -5.72 4.79
C LEU A 64 -0.56 -6.42 5.48
N THR A 65 0.51 -6.69 4.74
CA THR A 65 1.80 -7.10 5.29
C THR A 65 2.81 -6.03 4.93
N THR A 66 3.56 -5.50 5.89
CA THR A 66 4.66 -4.57 5.62
C THR A 66 6.01 -5.15 6.04
N LEU A 67 7.04 -4.86 5.26
CA LEU A 67 8.44 -5.15 5.60
C LEU A 67 9.21 -3.91 6.08
N HIS A 68 8.52 -2.79 6.31
CA HIS A 68 9.11 -1.63 6.97
C HIS A 68 8.85 -1.67 8.46
N PRO A 69 9.86 -1.44 9.31
CA PRO A 69 9.68 -1.44 10.76
C PRO A 69 8.89 -0.23 11.25
N GLN A 70 8.76 0.83 10.43
CA GLN A 70 7.97 2.00 10.71
C GLN A 70 7.37 2.54 9.40
N SER A 71 6.08 2.85 9.38
CA SER A 71 5.41 3.41 8.21
C SER A 71 4.22 4.26 8.61
N ASP A 72 3.96 5.32 7.82
CA ASP A 72 2.68 6.00 7.86
C ASP A 72 1.78 5.45 6.74
N PHE A 73 0.58 5.01 7.08
CA PHE A 73 -0.40 4.50 6.12
C PHE A 73 -1.56 5.48 5.94
N LEU A 74 -1.77 5.92 4.70
CA LEU A 74 -2.96 6.65 4.27
C LEU A 74 -3.91 5.70 3.55
N TYR A 75 -5.11 5.55 4.11
CA TYR A 75 -6.22 4.83 3.51
C TYR A 75 -7.17 5.84 2.89
N ARG A 76 -7.42 5.74 1.58
CA ARG A 76 -8.35 6.61 0.87
C ARG A 76 -9.09 5.87 -0.22
N ALA A 77 -10.29 6.29 -0.55
CA ALA A 77 -11.09 5.66 -1.59
C ALA A 77 -11.71 6.68 -2.54
N THR A 78 -12.12 6.24 -3.73
CA THR A 78 -12.81 7.06 -4.74
C THR A 78 -13.76 6.19 -5.56
N THR A 79 -14.83 6.77 -6.10
CA THR A 79 -15.65 6.13 -7.15
C THR A 79 -15.19 6.53 -8.55
N ASP A 80 -14.16 7.38 -8.66
CA ASP A 80 -13.48 7.66 -9.93
C ASP A 80 -12.67 6.44 -10.39
N GLN A 81 -13.25 5.69 -11.32
CA GLN A 81 -12.66 4.48 -11.90
C GLN A 81 -11.40 4.73 -12.74
N THR A 82 -10.98 5.98 -12.94
CA THR A 82 -9.70 6.31 -13.59
C THR A 82 -8.56 6.51 -12.59
N ALA A 83 -8.84 6.49 -11.28
CA ALA A 83 -7.90 6.82 -10.21
C ALA A 83 -7.28 8.23 -10.33
N ALA A 84 -7.87 9.13 -11.14
CA ALA A 84 -7.33 10.45 -11.42
C ALA A 84 -7.56 11.45 -10.27
N GLY A 85 -8.61 11.25 -9.45
CA GLY A 85 -8.85 12.12 -8.31
C GLY A 85 -10.07 11.76 -7.45
N ASN A 86 -10.61 12.78 -6.78
CA ASN A 86 -11.79 12.70 -5.89
C ASN A 86 -11.63 11.72 -4.72
N TRP A 87 -10.40 11.57 -4.23
CA TRP A 87 -10.10 10.71 -3.10
C TRP A 87 -10.71 11.24 -1.80
N THR A 88 -11.46 10.39 -1.12
CA THR A 88 -11.94 10.56 0.25
C THR A 88 -10.96 9.86 1.19
N VAL A 89 -10.34 10.59 2.11
CA VAL A 89 -9.49 10.01 3.15
C VAL A 89 -10.36 9.28 4.17
N LEU A 90 -10.02 8.02 4.43
CA LEU A 90 -10.73 7.15 5.38
C LEU A 90 -9.99 7.12 6.73
N SER A 91 -8.67 6.97 6.69
CA SER A 91 -7.81 6.94 7.87
C SER A 91 -6.36 7.30 7.51
N LEU A 92 -5.61 7.80 8.49
CA LEU A 92 -4.18 8.04 8.43
C LEU A 92 -3.59 7.63 9.77
N ILE A 93 -2.71 6.63 9.76
CA ILE A 93 -2.12 6.06 10.96
C ILE A 93 -0.60 5.93 10.82
N ALA A 94 0.09 5.90 11.95
CA ALA A 94 1.46 5.44 12.03
C ALA A 94 1.46 3.99 12.54
N GLU A 95 2.21 3.12 11.88
CA GLU A 95 2.42 1.73 12.27
C GLU A 95 3.89 1.50 12.61
N TYR A 96 4.11 0.64 13.61
CA TYR A 96 5.44 0.21 14.06
C TYR A 96 5.44 -1.31 14.17
N GLY A 97 6.45 -1.93 13.58
CA GLY A 97 6.57 -3.39 13.52
C GLY A 97 6.63 -3.90 12.08
N LEU A 98 6.99 -5.17 11.96
CA LEU A 98 7.05 -5.89 10.68
C LEU A 98 5.95 -6.94 10.64
N GLY A 99 5.48 -7.26 9.44
CA GLY A 99 4.56 -8.36 9.20
C GLY A 99 3.13 -7.89 9.02
N ALA A 100 2.19 -8.68 9.52
CA ALA A 100 0.77 -8.50 9.24
C ALA A 100 0.14 -7.43 10.12
N PHE A 101 -0.57 -6.51 9.48
CA PHE A 101 -1.31 -5.43 10.08
C PHE A 101 -2.76 -5.41 9.58
N CYS A 102 -3.65 -4.87 10.40
CA CYS A 102 -5.05 -4.69 10.05
C CYS A 102 -5.57 -3.35 10.59
N GLU A 103 -6.08 -2.50 9.70
CA GLU A 103 -6.84 -1.30 10.07
C GLU A 103 -8.34 -1.65 10.05
N PRO A 104 -9.01 -1.70 11.22
CA PRO A 104 -10.41 -2.11 11.29
C PRO A 104 -11.38 -0.94 11.12
N GLY A 105 -12.58 -1.23 10.61
CA GLY A 105 -13.74 -0.35 10.73
C GLY A 105 -13.70 0.90 9.85
N LEU A 106 -13.08 0.83 8.69
CA LEU A 106 -13.00 1.97 7.78
C LEU A 106 -14.31 2.14 7.01
N SER A 107 -15.04 3.21 7.31
CA SER A 107 -16.27 3.55 6.62
C SER A 107 -16.03 4.32 5.33
N VAL A 108 -16.88 4.12 4.33
CA VAL A 108 -16.92 4.93 3.10
C VAL A 108 -18.21 5.75 3.04
N PRO A 109 -18.31 6.80 2.19
CA PRO A 109 -19.54 7.59 2.10
C PRO A 109 -20.78 6.75 1.77
N VAL A 110 -21.87 6.98 2.50
CA VAL A 110 -23.14 6.26 2.30
C VAL A 110 -23.73 6.46 0.91
N SER A 111 -23.44 7.59 0.27
CA SER A 111 -23.84 7.85 -1.11
C SER A 111 -23.21 6.89 -2.13
N TRP A 112 -22.21 6.09 -1.75
CA TRP A 112 -21.54 5.13 -2.63
C TRP A 112 -22.16 3.74 -2.62
N VAL A 113 -23.17 3.47 -1.77
CA VAL A 113 -23.86 2.18 -1.76
C VAL A 113 -24.36 1.81 -3.16
N GLY A 114 -24.06 0.57 -3.58
CA GLY A 114 -24.34 0.04 -4.92
C GLY A 114 -23.31 0.42 -5.99
N GLN A 115 -22.30 1.23 -5.65
CA GLN A 115 -21.25 1.63 -6.58
C GLN A 115 -19.96 0.83 -6.38
N THR A 116 -19.24 0.67 -7.48
CA THR A 116 -17.86 0.18 -7.46
C THR A 116 -16.90 1.33 -7.18
N GLY A 117 -16.02 1.15 -6.20
CA GLY A 117 -14.99 2.10 -5.84
C GLY A 117 -13.59 1.52 -5.96
N LEU A 118 -12.59 2.40 -5.92
CA LEU A 118 -11.19 2.06 -5.72
C LEU A 118 -10.81 2.45 -4.30
N LEU A 119 -10.20 1.52 -3.59
CA LEU A 119 -9.48 1.76 -2.36
C LEU A 119 -7.99 1.87 -2.69
N GLN A 120 -7.32 2.87 -2.17
CA GLN A 120 -5.87 3.01 -2.26
C GLN A 120 -5.27 3.05 -0.86
N ILE A 121 -4.21 2.26 -0.71
CA ILE A 121 -3.31 2.29 0.44
C ILE A 121 -2.05 2.98 -0.06
N VAL A 122 -1.65 4.03 0.66
CA VAL A 122 -0.36 4.69 0.46
C VAL A 122 0.48 4.45 1.71
N GLN A 123 1.62 3.82 1.55
CA GLN A 123 2.61 3.68 2.61
C GLN A 123 3.71 4.72 2.40
N ASN A 124 4.05 5.47 3.44
CA ASN A 124 5.26 6.31 3.49
C ASN A 124 6.23 5.70 4.50
N ALA A 125 7.39 5.25 4.03
CA ALA A 125 8.40 4.55 4.81
C ALA A 125 9.82 5.10 4.55
N GLU A 126 10.84 4.49 5.14
CA GLU A 126 12.22 4.99 5.06
C GLU A 126 12.82 5.02 3.64
N ASP A 127 12.30 4.23 2.70
CA ASP A 127 12.77 4.15 1.31
C ASP A 127 11.86 4.86 0.30
N GLY A 128 10.73 5.43 0.74
CA GLY A 128 9.87 6.25 -0.10
C GLY A 128 8.39 6.01 0.11
N ILE A 129 7.61 6.37 -0.93
CA ILE A 129 6.16 6.25 -0.95
C ILE A 129 5.78 5.12 -1.89
N HIS A 130 4.93 4.22 -1.39
CA HIS A 130 4.48 3.02 -2.09
C HIS A 130 2.95 2.99 -2.15
N TYR A 131 2.42 2.38 -3.21
CA TYR A 131 1.01 2.42 -3.55
C TYR A 131 0.48 1.02 -3.88
N GLN A 132 -0.68 0.67 -3.34
CA GLN A 132 -1.48 -0.44 -3.83
C GLN A 132 -2.95 -0.05 -3.86
N VAL A 133 -3.69 -0.69 -4.76
CA VAL A 133 -5.12 -0.45 -4.95
C VAL A 133 -5.92 -1.74 -4.95
N GLY A 134 -7.09 -1.71 -4.34
CA GLY A 134 -8.10 -2.76 -4.41
C GLY A 134 -9.41 -2.21 -4.96
N CYS A 135 -10.24 -3.09 -5.50
CA CYS A 135 -11.56 -2.71 -5.99
C CYS A 135 -12.66 -3.11 -5.01
N LEU A 136 -13.52 -2.15 -4.65
CA LEU A 136 -14.61 -2.32 -3.71
C LEU A 136 -15.96 -2.34 -4.44
N LEU A 137 -16.89 -3.14 -3.95
CA LEU A 137 -18.33 -2.96 -4.20
C LEU A 137 -19.00 -2.56 -2.88
N VAL A 138 -19.41 -1.30 -2.78
CA VAL A 138 -19.89 -0.71 -1.51
C VAL A 138 -21.33 -1.10 -1.25
N GLN A 139 -21.60 -1.67 -0.08
CA GLN A 139 -22.87 -2.33 0.23
C GLN A 139 -23.32 -2.07 1.70
N GLU A 140 -24.57 -2.38 2.05
CA GLU A 140 -25.24 -1.91 3.30
C GLU A 140 -25.83 -3.01 4.20
N TRP A 141 -25.48 -4.28 4.00
CA TRP A 141 -26.09 -5.44 4.66
C TRP A 141 -25.69 -5.69 6.12
#